data_AF-A0A2V9M380-F1
#
_entry.id   AF-A0A2V9M380-F1
#
_cell.length_a   1.000
_cell.length_b   1.000
_cell.length_c   1.000
_cell.angle_alpha   90.00
_cell.angle_beta   90.00
_cell.angle_gamma   90.00
#
_symmetry.space_group_name_H-M   'P 1'
#
loop_
_entity.id
_entity.type
_entity.pdbx_description
1 polymer ?
#
loop_
_entity_poly.entity_id
_entity_poly.type
_entity_poly.pdbx_seq_one_letter_code
_entity_poly.pdbx_strand_id
1 'polypeptide(L)'
;ALGSSEVIRAIAERAGSFSFPLVVDPVMISKHGAPLISPGAQSALEELLLPRASLVTPNLREASALAGMPVTDVDSMEEAARRIARRGIRAVLVKGGHLRDAAVDVLLCQGSIRRYTAPHIETRHTHGTGCTYSAAITAQLAKGRDLPDAVEAAKRFITRAIEGSPGLGKGFGPVNHHARIEPKS
;
A
#
# COMPACT_ATOMS: atom_id res chain seq x y z
N ALA A 1 -5.53 10.94 -0.07
CA ALA A 1 -6.91 10.48 -0.32
C ALA A 1 -7.40 11.13 -1.61
N LEU A 2 -8.19 10.42 -2.41
CA LEU A 2 -8.73 10.94 -3.69
C LEU A 2 -9.89 11.93 -3.49
N GLY A 3 -10.34 12.13 -2.25
CA GLY A 3 -11.26 13.21 -1.87
C GLY A 3 -12.72 12.90 -2.16
N SER A 4 -13.10 12.89 -3.44
CA SER A 4 -14.50 12.86 -3.86
C SER A 4 -14.82 11.74 -4.86
N SER A 5 -16.12 11.41 -4.99
CA SER A 5 -16.59 10.37 -5.90
C SER A 5 -16.38 10.75 -7.37
N GLU A 6 -16.44 12.05 -7.68
CA GLU A 6 -16.25 12.62 -9.02
C GLU A 6 -14.81 12.44 -9.49
N VAL A 7 -13.84 12.73 -8.61
CA VAL A 7 -12.41 12.51 -8.89
C VAL A 7 -12.14 11.03 -9.13
N ILE A 8 -12.69 10.16 -8.29
CA ILE A 8 -12.52 8.71 -8.40
C ILE A 8 -13.10 8.18 -9.72
N ARG A 9 -14.31 8.61 -10.10
CA ARG A 9 -14.93 8.25 -11.38
C ARG A 9 -14.07 8.68 -12.57
N ALA A 10 -13.64 9.94 -12.58
CA ALA A 10 -12.81 10.47 -13.66
C ALA A 10 -11.49 9.68 -13.80
N ILE A 11 -10.85 9.32 -12.68
CA ILE A 11 -9.63 8.49 -12.70
C ILE A 11 -9.95 7.08 -13.19
N ALA A 12 -11.04 6.46 -12.71
CA ALA A 12 -11.43 5.11 -13.12
C ALA A 12 -11.75 5.03 -14.62
N GLU A 13 -12.42 6.03 -15.18
CA GLU A 13 -12.68 6.13 -16.61
C GLU A 13 -11.37 6.15 -17.42
N ARG A 14 -10.38 6.95 -16.98
CA ARG A 14 -9.07 7.02 -17.65
C ARG A 14 -8.22 5.77 -17.43
N ALA A 15 -8.31 5.12 -16.28
CA ALA A 15 -7.52 3.95 -15.95
C ALA A 15 -7.76 2.77 -16.91
N GLY A 16 -8.93 2.71 -17.56
CA GLY A 16 -9.22 1.69 -18.58
C GLY A 16 -8.36 1.80 -19.85
N SER A 17 -7.77 2.96 -20.13
CA SER A 17 -6.94 3.18 -21.33
C SER A 17 -5.43 3.26 -21.02
N PHE A 18 -5.02 3.04 -19.78
CA PHE A 18 -3.60 3.08 -19.42
C PHE A 18 -2.86 1.87 -19.99
N SER A 19 -1.74 2.12 -20.67
CA SER A 19 -0.80 1.10 -21.15
C SER A 19 0.23 0.68 -20.10
N PHE A 20 0.18 1.28 -18.90
CA PHE A 20 1.12 1.06 -17.81
C PHE A 20 0.41 0.52 -16.56
N PRO A 21 1.14 -0.15 -15.64
CA PRO A 21 0.54 -0.71 -14.44
C PRO A 21 0.10 0.40 -13.46
N LEU A 22 -1.18 0.40 -13.11
CA LEU A 22 -1.75 1.31 -12.11
C LEU A 22 -1.57 0.75 -10.69
N VAL A 23 -0.89 1.50 -9.82
CA VAL A 23 -0.83 1.22 -8.37
C VAL A 23 -1.82 2.12 -7.64
N VAL A 24 -2.70 1.54 -6.83
CA VAL A 24 -3.70 2.27 -6.05
C VAL A 24 -3.45 2.09 -4.55
N ASP A 25 -3.06 3.18 -3.88
CA ASP A 25 -3.08 3.27 -2.42
C ASP A 25 -4.47 3.80 -2.00
N PRO A 26 -5.32 2.99 -1.35
CA PRO A 26 -6.74 3.33 -1.20
C PRO A 26 -6.98 4.51 -0.26
N VAL A 27 -6.09 4.77 0.72
CA VAL A 27 -6.11 5.92 1.65
C VAL A 27 -7.53 6.30 2.10
N MET A 28 -8.23 5.33 2.67
CA MET A 28 -9.64 5.46 3.08
C MET A 28 -9.79 5.77 4.57
N ILE A 29 -8.81 5.34 5.38
CA ILE A 29 -8.89 5.39 6.84
C ILE A 29 -7.60 6.05 7.35
N SER A 30 -7.75 7.03 8.24
CA SER A 30 -6.60 7.71 8.84
C SER A 30 -5.82 6.76 9.74
N LYS A 31 -4.59 7.15 10.10
CA LYS A 31 -3.80 6.42 11.10
C LYS A 31 -4.55 6.22 12.44
N HIS A 32 -5.49 7.11 12.74
CA HIS A 32 -6.31 7.10 13.96
C HIS A 32 -7.65 6.37 13.79
N GLY A 33 -7.96 5.85 12.60
CA GLY A 33 -9.20 5.10 12.33
C GLY A 33 -10.38 5.93 11.84
N ALA A 34 -10.22 7.25 11.69
CA ALA A 34 -11.26 8.10 11.14
C ALA A 34 -11.38 7.89 9.61
N PRO A 35 -12.60 7.77 9.05
CA PRO A 35 -12.79 7.80 7.60
C PRO A 35 -12.21 9.07 6.99
N LEU A 36 -11.49 8.93 5.87
CA LEU A 36 -10.88 10.04 5.13
C LEU A 36 -11.68 10.45 3.89
N ILE A 37 -12.64 9.63 3.50
CA ILE A 37 -13.49 9.84 2.33
C ILE A 37 -14.95 9.56 2.72
N SER A 38 -15.88 10.17 1.99
CA SER A 38 -17.31 9.93 2.21
C SER A 38 -17.70 8.49 1.82
N PRO A 39 -18.82 7.95 2.34
CA PRO A 39 -19.30 6.63 1.95
C PRO A 39 -19.46 6.46 0.43
N GLY A 40 -19.98 7.48 -0.27
CA GLY A 40 -20.10 7.46 -1.72
C GLY A 40 -18.76 7.45 -2.46
N ALA A 41 -17.74 8.13 -1.93
CA ALA A 41 -16.39 8.06 -2.46
C ALA A 41 -15.75 6.69 -2.21
N GLN A 42 -16.01 6.08 -1.05
CA GLN A 42 -15.55 4.71 -0.77
C GLN A 42 -16.19 3.70 -1.73
N SER A 43 -17.51 3.74 -1.94
CA SER A 43 -18.19 2.89 -2.93
C SER A 43 -17.61 3.08 -4.33
N ALA A 44 -17.42 4.33 -4.77
CA ALA A 44 -16.81 4.61 -6.07
C ALA A 44 -15.37 4.07 -6.17
N LEU A 45 -14.58 4.13 -5.10
CA LEU A 45 -13.22 3.59 -5.07
C LEU A 45 -13.27 2.07 -5.27
N GLU A 46 -14.06 1.39 -4.45
CA GLU A 46 -14.18 -0.07 -4.43
C GLU A 46 -14.76 -0.65 -5.71
N GLU A 47 -15.80 -0.03 -6.26
CA GLU A 47 -16.54 -0.55 -7.43
C GLU A 47 -15.91 -0.13 -8.76
N LEU A 48 -15.31 1.06 -8.82
CA LEU A 48 -14.85 1.64 -10.08
C LEU A 48 -13.33 1.61 -10.20
N LEU A 49 -12.58 2.06 -9.19
CA LEU A 49 -11.14 2.23 -9.36
C LEU A 49 -10.34 0.97 -9.02
N LEU A 50 -10.62 0.31 -7.89
CA LEU A 50 -9.84 -0.86 -7.44
C LEU A 50 -9.79 -2.00 -8.47
N PRO A 51 -10.89 -2.38 -9.17
CA PRO A 51 -10.85 -3.45 -10.16
C PRO A 51 -9.95 -3.15 -11.37
N ARG A 52 -9.62 -1.86 -11.60
CA ARG A 52 -8.74 -1.41 -12.69
C ARG A 52 -7.26 -1.39 -12.27
N ALA A 53 -6.96 -1.53 -10.98
CA ALA A 53 -5.60 -1.52 -10.48
C ALA A 53 -4.79 -2.74 -10.95
N SER A 54 -3.50 -2.54 -11.19
CA SER A 54 -2.52 -3.64 -11.28
C SER A 54 -2.06 -4.09 -9.90
N LEU A 55 -2.03 -3.17 -8.94
CA LEU A 55 -1.76 -3.43 -7.53
C LEU A 55 -2.61 -2.51 -6.64
N VAL A 56 -3.24 -3.07 -5.61
CA VAL A 56 -3.86 -2.31 -4.51
C VAL A 56 -3.05 -2.50 -3.23
N THR A 57 -2.75 -1.43 -2.50
CA THR A 57 -1.84 -1.46 -1.34
C THR A 57 -2.50 -1.09 -0.01
N PRO A 58 -3.53 -1.82 0.48
CA PRO A 58 -4.22 -1.45 1.72
C PRO A 58 -3.32 -1.66 2.95
N ASN A 59 -3.43 -0.79 3.96
CA ASN A 59 -2.93 -1.11 5.31
C ASN A 59 -3.88 -2.07 6.05
N LEU A 60 -3.53 -2.53 7.26
CA LEU A 60 -4.36 -3.47 8.04
C LEU A 60 -5.83 -3.03 8.23
N ARG A 61 -6.06 -1.74 8.52
CA ARG A 61 -7.43 -1.20 8.74
C ARG A 61 -8.22 -1.17 7.43
N GLU A 62 -7.59 -0.70 6.37
CA GLU A 62 -8.18 -0.67 5.03
C GLU A 62 -8.44 -2.08 4.51
N ALA A 63 -7.51 -3.01 4.74
CA ALA A 63 -7.68 -4.42 4.39
C ALA A 63 -8.83 -5.04 5.17
N SER A 64 -9.00 -4.69 6.45
CA SER A 64 -10.15 -5.15 7.24
C SER A 64 -11.48 -4.69 6.66
N ALA A 65 -11.56 -3.40 6.29
CA ALA A 65 -12.75 -2.82 5.66
C ALA A 65 -13.03 -3.47 4.29
N LEU A 66 -12.02 -3.62 3.43
CA LEU A 66 -12.17 -4.21 2.10
C LEU A 66 -12.43 -5.72 2.15
N ALA A 67 -11.91 -6.45 3.13
CA ALA A 67 -12.09 -7.89 3.23
C ALA A 67 -13.38 -8.27 4.00
N GLY A 68 -13.99 -7.32 4.71
CA GLY A 68 -15.13 -7.57 5.60
C GLY A 68 -14.78 -8.51 6.75
N MET A 69 -13.54 -8.44 7.25
CA MET A 69 -13.07 -9.24 8.39
C MET A 69 -11.96 -8.51 9.16
N PRO A 70 -11.74 -8.80 10.45
CA PRO A 70 -10.58 -8.31 11.17
C PRO A 70 -9.26 -8.81 10.56
N VAL A 71 -8.26 -7.93 10.45
CA VAL A 71 -6.90 -8.27 10.00
C VAL A 71 -5.91 -7.86 11.09
N THR A 72 -5.42 -8.85 11.83
CA THR A 72 -4.65 -8.65 13.08
C THR A 72 -3.31 -9.38 13.10
N ASP A 73 -3.06 -10.26 12.15
CA ASP A 73 -1.88 -11.11 12.06
C ASP A 73 -1.59 -11.48 10.58
N VAL A 74 -0.49 -12.19 10.33
CA VAL A 74 -0.06 -12.53 8.97
C VAL A 74 -1.05 -13.45 8.26
N ASP A 75 -1.67 -14.40 8.97
CA ASP A 75 -2.60 -15.35 8.37
C ASP A 75 -3.91 -14.65 7.95
N SER A 76 -4.43 -13.75 8.79
CA SER A 76 -5.57 -12.89 8.44
C SER A 76 -5.24 -11.90 7.32
N MET A 77 -3.97 -11.46 7.19
CA MET A 77 -3.54 -10.65 6.04
C MET A 77 -3.59 -11.44 4.73
N GLU A 78 -3.20 -12.71 4.73
CA GLU A 78 -3.31 -13.58 3.55
C GLU A 78 -4.76 -13.82 3.14
N GLU A 79 -5.63 -14.14 4.10
CA GLU A 79 -7.05 -14.33 3.82
C GLU A 79 -7.70 -13.02 3.33
N ALA A 80 -7.34 -11.88 3.92
CA ALA A 80 -7.79 -10.58 3.45
C ALA A 80 -7.35 -10.31 2.00
N ALA A 81 -6.09 -10.58 1.67
CA ALA A 81 -5.60 -10.43 0.30
C ALA A 81 -6.41 -11.29 -0.68
N ARG A 82 -6.72 -12.55 -0.32
CA ARG A 82 -7.56 -13.45 -1.13
C ARG A 82 -8.97 -12.92 -1.30
N ARG A 83 -9.62 -12.44 -0.24
CA ARG A 83 -11.00 -11.89 -0.32
C ARG A 83 -11.06 -10.63 -1.17
N ILE A 84 -10.08 -9.74 -1.02
CA ILE A 84 -9.99 -8.51 -1.80
C ILE A 84 -9.78 -8.84 -3.28
N ALA A 85 -8.88 -9.78 -3.60
CA ALA A 85 -8.62 -10.19 -4.97
C ALA A 85 -9.85 -10.80 -5.69
N ARG A 86 -10.75 -11.49 -4.97
CA ARG A 86 -12.01 -12.03 -5.55
C ARG A 86 -12.91 -10.96 -6.16
N ARG A 87 -12.70 -9.68 -5.85
CA ARG A 87 -13.42 -8.54 -6.44
C ARG A 87 -12.89 -8.11 -7.82
N GLY A 88 -12.09 -8.96 -8.49
CA GLY A 88 -11.48 -8.67 -9.79
C GLY A 88 -10.16 -7.87 -9.69
N ILE A 89 -9.56 -7.78 -8.51
CA ILE A 89 -8.30 -7.07 -8.30
C ILE A 89 -7.13 -8.00 -8.61
N ARG A 90 -6.25 -7.58 -9.53
CA ARG A 90 -5.15 -8.42 -10.06
C ARG A 90 -4.08 -8.77 -9.03
N ALA A 91 -3.72 -7.82 -8.17
CA ALA A 91 -2.78 -8.04 -7.08
C ALA A 91 -3.09 -7.16 -5.89
N VAL A 92 -2.82 -7.67 -4.69
CA VAL A 92 -3.09 -7.01 -3.41
C VAL A 92 -1.87 -7.12 -2.52
N LEU A 93 -1.34 -5.98 -2.05
CA LEU A 93 -0.27 -5.90 -1.06
C LEU A 93 -0.81 -5.37 0.27
N VAL A 94 -1.10 -6.26 1.21
CA VAL A 94 -1.53 -5.89 2.56
C VAL A 94 -0.31 -5.46 3.37
N LYS A 95 -0.28 -4.19 3.76
CA LYS A 95 0.84 -3.59 4.51
C LYS A 95 0.67 -3.83 6.01
N GLY A 96 1.56 -4.61 6.61
CA GLY A 96 1.48 -5.04 8.01
C GLY A 96 2.49 -4.37 8.93
N GLY A 97 3.17 -3.31 8.49
CA GLY A 97 4.17 -2.56 9.28
C GLY A 97 3.74 -2.03 10.67
N HIS A 98 2.48 -2.22 11.08
CA HIS A 98 1.96 -1.93 12.43
C HIS A 98 1.91 -3.17 13.35
N LEU A 99 2.26 -4.36 12.85
CA LEU A 99 2.46 -5.56 13.67
C LEU A 99 3.72 -5.37 14.53
N ARG A 100 3.64 -5.72 15.82
CA ARG A 100 4.67 -5.38 16.83
C ARG A 100 5.99 -6.11 16.61
N ASP A 101 5.94 -7.36 16.16
CA ASP A 101 7.12 -8.24 16.16
C ASP A 101 7.94 -8.16 14.86
N ALA A 102 7.31 -7.80 13.74
CA ALA A 102 8.00 -7.61 12.46
C ALA A 102 7.16 -6.77 11.49
N ALA A 103 7.83 -5.99 10.64
CA ALA A 103 7.16 -5.28 9.55
C ALA A 103 6.94 -6.22 8.35
N VAL A 104 5.97 -7.13 8.48
CA VAL A 104 5.59 -8.08 7.41
C VAL A 104 4.56 -7.43 6.49
N ASP A 105 4.78 -7.53 5.17
CA ASP A 105 3.77 -7.23 4.16
C ASP A 105 3.46 -8.48 3.34
N VAL A 106 2.20 -8.64 2.91
CA VAL A 106 1.72 -9.82 2.18
C VAL A 106 1.26 -9.42 0.80
N LEU A 107 1.91 -9.93 -0.24
CA LEU A 107 1.49 -9.78 -1.64
C LEU A 107 0.79 -11.04 -2.12
N LEU A 108 -0.45 -10.88 -2.61
CA LEU A 108 -1.09 -11.84 -3.48
C LEU A 108 -0.97 -11.35 -4.92
N CYS A 109 -0.36 -12.15 -5.80
CA CYS A 109 -0.27 -11.89 -7.23
C CYS A 109 -0.31 -13.21 -7.99
N GLN A 110 -1.11 -13.28 -9.07
CA GLN A 110 -1.23 -14.50 -9.90
C GLN A 110 -1.55 -15.77 -9.07
N GLY A 111 -2.40 -15.63 -8.05
CA GLY A 111 -2.78 -16.73 -7.15
C GLY A 111 -1.72 -17.14 -6.11
N SER A 112 -0.50 -16.59 -6.20
CA SER A 112 0.61 -16.89 -5.30
C SER A 112 0.76 -15.83 -4.21
N ILE A 113 1.06 -16.28 -3.00
CA ILE A 113 1.37 -15.42 -1.86
C ILE A 113 2.89 -15.27 -1.73
N ARG A 114 3.35 -14.04 -1.48
CA ARG A 114 4.72 -13.74 -1.07
C ARG A 114 4.72 -12.81 0.14
N ARG A 115 5.57 -13.10 1.12
CA ARG A 115 5.75 -12.28 2.33
C ARG A 115 7.04 -11.47 2.21
N TYR A 116 6.99 -10.20 2.60
CA TYR A 116 8.16 -9.32 2.66
C TYR A 116 8.36 -8.85 4.08
N THR A 117 9.49 -9.23 4.68
CA THR A 117 9.80 -8.94 6.08
C THR A 117 10.94 -7.93 6.16
N ALA A 118 10.81 -6.98 7.08
CA ALA A 118 11.90 -6.11 7.51
C ALA A 118 11.87 -5.95 9.04
N PRO A 119 13.00 -5.57 9.67
CA PRO A 119 13.02 -5.22 11.09
C PRO A 119 11.95 -4.16 11.40
N HIS A 120 11.30 -4.29 12.55
CA HIS A 120 10.46 -3.22 13.08
C HIS A 120 11.36 -2.09 13.59
N ILE A 121 11.13 -0.87 13.11
CA ILE A 121 11.89 0.32 13.51
C ILE A 121 10.99 1.13 14.44
N GLU A 122 11.34 1.18 15.72
CA GLU A 122 10.60 1.99 16.69
C GLU A 122 10.89 3.48 16.45
N THR A 123 9.94 4.18 15.84
CA THR A 123 10.06 5.61 15.57
C THR A 123 8.72 6.31 15.48
N ARG A 124 8.67 7.56 15.91
CA ARG A 124 7.53 8.46 15.68
C ARG A 124 7.48 9.01 14.24
N HIS A 125 8.57 8.87 13.48
CA HIS A 125 8.70 9.47 12.14
C HIS A 125 8.15 8.53 11.06
N THR A 126 6.83 8.37 11.05
CA THR A 126 6.14 7.46 10.11
C THR A 126 5.24 8.21 9.13
N HIS A 127 5.28 9.55 9.12
CA HIS A 127 4.45 10.32 8.19
C HIS A 127 4.94 10.09 6.75
N GLY A 128 4.00 9.81 5.85
CA GLY A 128 4.32 9.52 4.45
C GLY A 128 4.75 8.09 4.15
N THR A 129 4.84 7.17 5.13
CA THR A 129 5.28 5.79 4.90
C THR A 129 4.48 5.07 3.81
N GLY A 130 3.14 5.15 3.89
CA GLY A 130 2.25 4.52 2.91
C GLY A 130 2.43 5.08 1.49
N CYS A 131 2.36 6.42 1.36
CA CYS A 131 2.51 7.11 0.07
C CYS A 131 3.90 6.89 -0.54
N THR A 132 4.94 6.90 0.28
CA THR A 132 6.32 6.66 -0.17
C THR A 132 6.49 5.24 -0.66
N TYR A 133 5.88 4.27 0.02
CA TYR A 133 5.97 2.88 -0.36
C TYR A 133 5.25 2.61 -1.69
N SER A 134 4.01 3.08 -1.85
CA SER A 134 3.28 2.94 -3.13
C SER A 134 3.98 3.68 -4.27
N ALA A 135 4.51 4.88 -4.03
CA ALA A 135 5.29 5.62 -5.02
C ALA A 135 6.59 4.88 -5.41
N ALA A 136 7.30 4.28 -4.45
CA ALA A 136 8.49 3.49 -4.73
C ALA A 136 8.17 2.24 -5.56
N ILE A 137 7.06 1.55 -5.29
CA ILE A 137 6.61 0.42 -6.12
C ILE A 137 6.34 0.89 -7.55
N THR A 138 5.56 1.97 -7.72
CA THR A 138 5.27 2.56 -9.03
C THR A 138 6.56 2.91 -9.79
N ALA A 139 7.54 3.52 -9.12
CA ALA A 139 8.81 3.87 -9.74
C ALA A 139 9.63 2.63 -10.18
N GLN A 140 9.56 1.53 -9.42
CA GLN A 140 10.23 0.28 -9.79
C GLN A 140 9.54 -0.43 -10.95
N LEU A 141 8.21 -0.43 -10.99
CA LEU A 141 7.44 -0.92 -12.13
C LEU A 141 7.74 -0.12 -13.40
N ALA A 142 7.83 1.21 -13.29
CA ALA A 142 8.19 2.09 -14.41
C ALA A 142 9.61 1.83 -14.96
N LYS A 143 10.51 1.25 -14.14
CA LYS A 143 11.84 0.79 -14.55
C LYS A 143 11.84 -0.59 -15.23
N GLY A 144 10.66 -1.19 -15.42
CA GLY A 144 10.51 -2.50 -16.07
C GLY A 144 10.69 -3.70 -15.14
N ARG A 145 10.72 -3.50 -13.82
CA ARG A 145 10.73 -4.63 -12.87
C ARG A 145 9.38 -5.33 -12.87
N ASP A 146 9.37 -6.63 -12.63
CA ASP A 146 8.15 -7.34 -12.31
C ASP A 146 7.59 -6.91 -10.95
N LEU A 147 6.33 -7.27 -10.69
CA LEU A 147 5.63 -6.79 -9.49
C LEU A 147 6.27 -7.30 -8.19
N PRO A 148 6.61 -8.59 -8.03
CA PRO A 148 7.26 -9.05 -6.81
C PRO A 148 8.60 -8.35 -6.54
N ASP A 149 9.45 -8.19 -7.55
CA ASP A 149 10.75 -7.53 -7.38
C ASP A 149 10.60 -6.02 -7.14
N ALA A 150 9.59 -5.39 -7.75
CA ALA A 150 9.26 -3.99 -7.48
C ALA A 150 8.85 -3.79 -6.02
N VAL A 151 8.03 -4.69 -5.46
CA VAL A 151 7.63 -4.65 -4.05
C VAL A 151 8.82 -4.90 -3.14
N GLU A 152 9.69 -5.88 -3.44
CA GLU A 152 10.89 -6.14 -2.65
C GLU A 152 11.82 -4.92 -2.60
N ALA A 153 12.10 -4.32 -3.76
CA ALA A 153 12.94 -3.14 -3.85
C ALA A 153 12.34 -1.94 -3.11
N ALA A 154 11.02 -1.74 -3.22
CA ALA A 154 10.31 -0.69 -2.52
C ALA A 154 10.26 -0.93 -1.00
N LYS A 155 10.15 -2.18 -0.55
CA LYS A 155 10.22 -2.54 0.88
C LYS A 155 11.56 -2.16 1.47
N ARG A 156 12.65 -2.48 0.78
CA ARG A 156 14.01 -2.06 1.18
C ARG A 156 14.14 -0.54 1.23
N PHE A 157 13.60 0.16 0.24
CA PHE A 157 13.61 1.62 0.22
C PHE A 157 12.92 2.21 1.44
N ILE A 158 11.68 1.78 1.70
CA ILE A 158 10.89 2.39 2.76
C ILE A 158 11.47 2.10 4.14
N THR A 159 12.03 0.90 4.36
CA THR A 159 12.75 0.57 5.59
C THR A 159 13.92 1.53 5.82
N ARG A 160 14.74 1.78 4.79
CA ARG A 160 15.85 2.75 4.88
C ARG A 160 15.38 4.19 5.05
N ALA A 161 14.27 4.56 4.41
CA ALA A 161 13.69 5.88 4.55
C ALA A 161 13.17 6.13 5.99
N ILE A 162 12.61 5.11 6.63
CA ILE A 162 12.19 5.18 8.04
C ILE A 162 13.41 5.26 8.96
N GLU A 163 14.43 4.41 8.75
CA GLU A 163 15.70 4.43 9.51
C GLU A 163 16.37 5.80 9.46
N GLY A 164 16.46 6.39 8.27
CA GLY A 164 17.16 7.65 8.04
C GLY A 164 16.33 8.90 8.35
N SER A 165 15.18 8.80 9.01
CA SER A 165 14.23 9.91 9.19
C SER A 165 14.89 11.16 9.79
N PRO A 166 14.65 12.38 9.24
CA PRO A 166 15.40 13.59 9.60
C PRO A 166 15.01 14.23 10.94
N GLY A 167 14.11 13.62 11.72
CA GLY A 167 13.73 14.14 13.03
C GLY A 167 12.91 15.44 13.02
N LEU A 168 12.33 15.83 11.88
CA LEU A 168 11.66 17.13 11.72
C LEU A 168 10.31 17.21 12.45
N GLY A 169 10.08 18.35 13.12
CA GLY A 169 8.85 18.66 13.83
C GLY A 169 8.71 18.01 15.21
N LYS A 170 7.69 18.42 15.97
CA LYS A 170 7.40 17.91 17.32
C LYS A 170 6.42 16.73 17.34
N GLY A 171 5.76 16.44 16.21
CA GLY A 171 4.78 15.36 16.05
C GLY A 171 5.33 14.17 15.25
N PHE A 172 4.48 13.54 14.44
CA PHE A 172 4.88 12.49 13.50
C PHE A 172 5.63 13.09 12.31
N GLY A 173 6.96 13.07 12.36
CA GLY A 173 7.76 13.62 11.27
C GLY A 173 7.82 12.72 10.02
N PRO A 174 8.33 13.26 8.90
CA PRO A 174 8.40 12.55 7.63
C PRO A 174 9.50 11.48 7.62
N VAL A 175 9.38 10.53 6.69
CA VAL A 175 10.48 9.61 6.33
C VAL A 175 11.54 10.34 5.48
N ASN A 176 12.74 9.76 5.38
CA ASN A 176 13.84 10.30 4.57
C ASN A 176 13.82 9.75 3.13
N HIS A 177 13.33 10.55 2.21
CA HIS A 177 13.27 10.21 0.78
C HIS A 177 14.64 10.20 0.08
N HIS A 178 15.70 10.72 0.72
CA HIS A 178 17.08 10.67 0.23
C HIS A 178 17.83 9.40 0.67
N ALA A 179 17.15 8.47 1.35
CA ALA A 179 17.74 7.21 1.75
C ALA A 179 18.34 6.46 0.55
N ARG A 180 19.60 6.05 0.68
CA ARG A 180 20.30 5.27 -0.34
C ARG A 180 20.03 3.78 -0.14
N ILE A 181 19.73 3.10 -1.24
CA ILE A 181 19.63 1.65 -1.28
C ILE A 181 20.86 1.13 -2.01
N GLU A 182 21.68 0.35 -1.34
CA GLU A 182 22.79 -0.33 -2.02
C GLU A 182 22.23 -1.35 -3.03
N PRO A 183 22.86 -1.52 -4.21
CA PRO A 183 22.51 -2.60 -5.12
C PRO A 183 22.59 -3.95 -4.41
N LYS A 184 21.75 -4.93 -4.78
CA LYS A 184 21.98 -6.32 -4.37
C LYS A 184 23.33 -6.73 -4.97
N SER A 185 24.27 -7.15 -4.12
CA SER A 185 25.54 -7.79 -4.50
C SER A 185 25.29 -9.09 -5.24
#